data_AF-A0A841ERA5-F1
#
_entry.id   AF-A0A841ERA5-F1
#
_cell.length_a   1.000
_cell.length_b   1.000
_cell.length_c   1.000
_cell.angle_alpha   90.00
_cell.angle_beta   90.00
_cell.angle_gamma   90.00
#
_symmetry.space_group_name_H-M   'P 1'
#
loop_
_entity.id
_entity.type
_entity.pdbx_description
1 polymer ?
#
loop_
_entity_poly.entity_id
_entity_poly.type
_entity_poly.pdbx_seq_one_letter_code
_entity_poly.pdbx_strand_id
1 'polypeptide(L)' 'MEKKDAQTTIPDNEFAELILAAKAHDSTAIIKLIELFEDDIKRLSKFIYLPDEEAVAEITTEFLEFVMQGEL' A
#
# COMPACT_ATOMS: atom_id res chain seq x y z
N MET A 1 24.45 0.99 -14.52
CA MET A 1 23.58 2.17 -14.39
C MET A 1 22.55 1.83 -13.34
N GLU A 2 22.74 2.32 -12.13
CA GLU A 2 21.78 2.13 -11.03
C GLU A 2 20.72 3.22 -11.16
N LYS A 3 19.55 2.87 -11.70
CA LYS A 3 18.38 3.76 -11.67
C LYS A 3 17.81 3.67 -10.26
N LYS A 4 18.33 4.56 -9.43
CA LYS A 4 17.89 4.91 -8.08
C LYS A 4 16.37 4.84 -7.98
N ASP A 5 15.90 4.01 -7.08
CA ASP A 5 14.51 3.90 -6.65
C ASP A 5 13.96 5.30 -6.38
N ALA A 6 13.16 5.81 -7.32
CA ALA A 6 12.34 6.99 -7.09
C ALA A 6 11.09 6.53 -6.34
N GLN A 7 11.28 5.91 -5.18
CA GLN A 7 10.20 5.72 -4.22
C GLN A 7 9.73 7.13 -3.85
N THR A 8 8.47 7.41 -4.16
CA THR A 8 7.85 8.71 -3.92
C THR A 8 7.90 8.99 -2.42
N THR A 9 8.94 9.71 -1.98
CA THR A 9 9.15 10.00 -0.55
C THR A 9 8.08 10.98 -0.09
N ILE A 10 7.01 10.46 0.51
CA ILE A 10 6.01 11.26 1.21
C ILE A 10 6.58 11.69 2.57
N PRO A 11 6.41 12.95 2.98
CA PRO A 11 6.79 13.40 4.32
C PRO A 11 6.03 12.64 5.43
N ASP A 12 6.69 12.38 6.56
CA ASP A 12 6.10 11.61 7.68
C ASP A 12 4.77 12.17 8.19
N ASN A 13 4.62 13.50 8.24
CA ASN A 13 3.38 14.15 8.66
C ASN A 13 2.25 13.93 7.64
N GLU A 14 2.55 14.03 6.35
CA GLU A 14 1.58 13.78 5.28
C GLU A 14 1.18 12.30 5.25
N PHE A 15 2.11 11.40 5.55
CA PHE A 15 1.81 9.98 5.70
C PHE A 15 0.90 9.70 6.92
N ALA A 16 1.19 10.32 8.07
CA ALA A 16 0.34 10.17 9.26
C ALA A 16 -1.10 10.68 9.02
N GLU A 17 -1.24 11.84 8.37
CA GLU A 17 -2.55 12.38 7.98
C GLU A 17 -3.28 11.45 7.01
N LEU A 18 -2.55 10.87 6.05
CA LEU A 18 -3.10 9.92 5.08
C LEU A 18 -3.65 8.66 5.76
N ILE A 19 -2.92 8.10 6.73
CA ILE A 19 -3.37 6.94 7.53
C ILE A 19 -4.61 7.29 8.36
N LEU A 20 -4.65 8.47 8.99
CA LEU A 20 -5.82 8.90 9.76
C LEU A 20 -7.06 9.06 8.87
N ALA A 21 -6.90 9.64 7.68
CA ALA A 21 -7.99 9.79 6.71
C ALA A 21 -8.50 8.43 6.19
N ALA A 22 -7.60 7.49 5.89
CA ALA A 22 -7.97 6.14 5.48
C ALA A 22 -8.73 5.38 6.57
N LYS A 23 -8.31 5.51 7.85
CA LYS A 23 -9.04 4.98 9.01
C LYS A 23 -10.43 5.57 9.17
N ALA A 24 -10.65 6.81 8.71
CA ALA A 24 -11.96 7.45 8.66
C ALA A 24 -12.78 7.06 7.41
N HIS A 25 -12.35 6.03 6.67
CA HIS A 25 -12.96 5.56 5.43
C HIS A 25 -12.97 6.58 4.29
N ASP A 26 -12.02 7.53 4.27
CA ASP A 26 -11.86 8.43 3.13
C ASP A 26 -11.31 7.65 1.92
N SER A 27 -12.13 7.54 0.86
CA SER A 27 -11.77 6.77 -0.33
C SER A 27 -10.55 7.34 -1.07
N THR A 28 -10.33 8.65 -1.02
CA THR A 28 -9.18 9.28 -1.69
C THR A 28 -7.88 8.91 -0.98
N ALA A 29 -7.91 8.91 0.35
CA ALA A 29 -6.78 8.49 1.17
C ALA A 29 -6.45 7.00 0.97
N ILE A 30 -7.47 6.15 0.91
CA ILE A 30 -7.31 4.72 0.64
C ILE A 30 -6.65 4.49 -0.73
N ILE A 31 -7.15 5.15 -1.78
CA ILE A 31 -6.58 5.03 -3.14
C ILE A 31 -5.11 5.49 -3.14
N LYS A 32 -4.81 6.64 -2.53
CA LYS A 32 -3.45 7.18 -2.48
C LYS A 32 -2.49 6.28 -1.69
N LEU A 33 -2.96 5.57 -0.65
CA LEU A 33 -2.16 4.55 0.03
C LEU A 33 -1.86 3.36 -0.89
N ILE A 34 -2.85 2.86 -1.63
CA ILE A 34 -2.64 1.76 -2.58
C ILE A 34 -1.60 2.17 -3.65
N GLU A 35 -1.74 3.37 -4.21
CA GLU A 35 -0.80 3.91 -5.21
C GLU A 35 0.62 4.05 -4.64
N LEU A 36 0.76 4.51 -3.39
CA LEU A 36 2.06 4.67 -2.74
C LEU A 36 2.82 3.33 -2.61
N PHE A 37 2.11 2.22 -2.41
CA PHE A 37 2.69 0.89 -2.22
C PHE A 37 2.52 -0.03 -3.44
N GLU A 38 1.98 0.46 -4.56
CA GLU A 38 1.63 -0.37 -5.72
C GLU A 38 2.81 -1.20 -6.25
N ASP A 39 3.99 -0.57 -6.37
CA ASP A 39 5.20 -1.24 -6.85
C ASP A 39 5.70 -2.30 -5.87
N ASP A 40 5.57 -2.06 -4.57
CA ASP A 40 5.92 -3.04 -3.54
C ASP A 40 4.93 -4.20 -3.52
N ILE A 41 3.63 -3.93 -3.65
CA ILE A 41 2.59 -4.96 -3.77
C ILE A 41 2.84 -5.85 -4.99
N LYS A 42 3.11 -5.26 -6.16
CA LYS A 42 3.46 -6.00 -7.39
C LYS A 42 4.79 -6.76 -7.30
N ARG A 43 5.74 -6.26 -6.51
CA ARG A 43 7.01 -6.94 -6.28
C ARG A 43 6.82 -8.15 -5.36
N LEU A 44 6.02 -8.00 -4.31
CA LEU A 44 5.75 -9.04 -3.31
C LEU A 44 4.83 -10.14 -3.88
N SER A 45 3.87 -9.80 -4.73
CA SER A 45 2.94 -10.77 -5.34
C SER A 45 3.67 -11.90 -6.09
N LYS A 46 4.83 -11.61 -6.68
CA LYS A 46 5.68 -12.59 -7.40
C LYS A 46 6.21 -13.74 -6.54
N PHE A 47 6.12 -13.62 -5.21
CA PHE A 47 6.58 -14.63 -4.26
C PHE A 47 5.45 -15.48 -3.67
N ILE A 48 4.19 -15.17 -4.01
CA ILE A 48 3.02 -15.90 -3.56
C ILE A 48 2.67 -16.96 -4.62
N TYR A 49 2.32 -18.18 -4.19
CA TYR A 49 1.89 -19.25 -5.10
C TYR A 49 0.42 -19.11 -5.48
N LEU A 50 0.09 -17.99 -6.13
CA LEU A 50 -1.23 -17.65 -6.68
C LEU A 50 -1.03 -16.96 -8.04
N PRO A 51 -2.06 -16.88 -8.89
CA PRO A 51 -2.05 -15.98 -10.04
C PRO A 51 -1.74 -14.53 -9.61
N ASP A 52 -0.99 -13.80 -10.45
CA ASP A 52 -0.52 -12.44 -10.13
C ASP A 52 -1.64 -11.50 -9.68
N GLU A 53 -2.79 -11.54 -10.36
CA GLU A 53 -3.95 -10.69 -10.04
C GLU A 53 -4.55 -11.04 -8.67
N GLU A 54 -4.63 -12.33 -8.33
CA GLU A 54 -5.14 -12.80 -7.04
C GLU A 54 -4.19 -12.43 -5.90
N ALA A 55 -2.88 -12.64 -6.09
CA ALA A 55 -1.86 -12.26 -5.12
C ALA A 55 -1.83 -10.75 -4.86
N VAL A 56 -1.97 -9.91 -5.90
CA VAL A 56 -2.06 -8.45 -5.75
C VAL A 56 -3.30 -8.06 -4.95
N ALA A 57 -4.45 -8.66 -5.25
CA ALA A 57 -5.70 -8.37 -4.53
C ALA A 57 -5.62 -8.76 -3.05
N GLU A 58 -5.03 -9.91 -2.74
CA GLU A 58 -4.89 -10.42 -1.38
C GLU A 58 -3.94 -9.55 -0.54
N ILE A 59 -2.75 -9.23 -1.06
CA ILE A 59 -1.81 -8.31 -0.40
C ILE A 59 -2.46 -6.94 -0.17
N THR A 60 -3.16 -6.40 -1.17
CA THR A 60 -3.82 -5.08 -1.05
C THR A 60 -4.89 -5.11 0.05
N THR A 61 -5.68 -6.18 0.10
CA THR A 61 -6.74 -6.35 1.10
C THR A 61 -6.16 -6.42 2.50
N GLU A 62 -5.19 -7.31 2.74
CA GLU A 62 -4.54 -7.42 4.05
C GLU A 62 -3.83 -6.13 4.46
N PHE A 63 -3.18 -5.43 3.53
CA PHE A 63 -2.56 -4.14 3.79
C PHE A 63 -3.59 -3.10 4.28
N LEU A 64 -4.75 -3.01 3.62
CA LEU A 64 -5.80 -2.08 4.03
C LEU A 64 -6.42 -2.47 5.36
N GLU A 65 -6.64 -3.76 5.61
CA GLU A 65 -7.11 -4.26 6.91
C GLU A 65 -6.13 -3.89 8.02
N PHE A 66 -4.83 -4.11 7.79
CA PHE A 66 -3.76 -3.71 8.71
C PHE A 66 -3.81 -2.21 9.02
N VAL A 67 -3.89 -1.37 7.98
CA VAL A 67 -3.96 0.09 8.14
C VAL A 67 -5.22 0.50 8.91
N MET A 68 -6.37 -0.09 8.60
CA MET A 68 -7.66 0.31 9.15
C MET A 68 -7.88 -0.17 10.58
N GLN A 69 -7.46 -1.40 10.90
CA GLN A 69 -7.72 -2.05 12.19
C GLN A 69 -6.54 -1.87 13.16
N GLY A 70 -5.33 -1.65 12.66
CA GLY A 70 -4.13 -1.45 13.49
C GLY A 70 -3.66 -2.69 14.24
N GLU A 71 -4.04 -3.89 13.78
CA GLU A 71 -3.63 -5.17 14.38
C GLU A 71 -2.39 -5.73 13.65
N LEU A 72 -1.37 -6.11 14.43
CA LEU A 72 -0.22 -6.95 14.02
C LEU A 72 -0.48 -8.40 14.45
#